data_AF-A0A9P4WNW6-F1
#
_entry.id   AF-A0A9P4WNW6-F1
#
_cell.length_a   1.000
_cell.length_b   1.000
_cell.length_c   1.000
_cell.angle_alpha   90.00
_cell.angle_beta   90.00
_cell.angle_gamma   90.00
#
_symmetry.space_group_name_H-M   'P 1'
#
loop_
_entity.id
_entity.type
_entity.pdbx_description
1 polymer ?
#
loop_
_entity_poly.entity_id
_entity_poly.type
_entity_poly.pdbx_seq_one_letter_code
_entity_poly.pdbx_strand_id
1 'polypeptide(L)'
;MTNVYILGLSYTNSSSTSGLSPVGQNISTTFNNFKGASSLEVRTGFFGMCVRQKGVVWLCSADTNGLREQIGAENDPLDLVGTMAHFKDDVLFSGLLFMVVVITFAAFLMLATFPGWREERDERTGSNIDFKPFPSRPVSQAALACCFVAAILLLVSSIWQHVGAVGAAAMADAAFFGNVKTAIGSAAMLLSWIGFAVAAVTTISLFVMIISIIVLDRLTDD
;
A
#
# COMPACT_ATOMS: atom_id res chain seq x y z
N MET A 1 -8.35 -0.28 -11.30
CA MET A 1 -6.90 0.10 -11.35
C MET A 1 -6.64 1.44 -12.03
N THR A 2 -7.60 2.03 -12.76
CA THR A 2 -7.39 3.36 -13.38
C THR A 2 -7.18 4.45 -12.33
N ASN A 3 -7.97 4.48 -11.24
CA ASN A 3 -7.85 5.53 -10.21
C ASN A 3 -6.96 5.16 -9.00
N VAL A 4 -6.60 3.88 -8.87
CA VAL A 4 -5.74 3.37 -7.77
C VAL A 4 -4.59 2.61 -8.41
N TYR A 5 -3.43 3.26 -8.37
CA TYR A 5 -2.15 2.77 -8.91
C TYR A 5 -1.04 3.24 -7.96
N ILE A 6 0.17 2.72 -8.13
CA ILE A 6 1.33 3.07 -7.29
C ILE A 6 2.19 4.10 -8.02
N LEU A 7 2.55 3.78 -9.27
CA LEU A 7 3.34 4.62 -10.15
C LEU A 7 2.64 4.70 -11.51
N GLY A 8 2.71 5.87 -12.12
CA GLY A 8 2.27 6.12 -13.49
C GLY A 8 3.35 6.87 -14.26
N LEU A 9 3.54 6.50 -15.52
CA LEU A 9 4.40 7.20 -16.48
C LEU A 9 3.53 7.63 -17.65
N SER A 10 3.73 8.85 -18.15
CA SER A 10 3.09 9.29 -19.38
C SER A 10 4.02 10.12 -20.23
N TYR A 11 3.88 9.99 -21.55
CA TYR A 11 4.56 10.89 -22.47
C TYR A 11 4.05 12.32 -22.32
N THR A 12 4.98 13.27 -22.27
CA THR A 12 4.66 14.70 -22.28
C THR A 12 5.10 15.34 -23.60
N ASN A 13 4.27 16.23 -24.15
CA ASN A 13 4.61 17.02 -25.34
C ASN A 13 5.44 18.27 -25.03
N SER A 14 5.45 18.70 -23.77
CA SER A 14 6.34 19.74 -23.27
C SER A 14 7.50 19.06 -22.55
N SER A 15 8.64 18.93 -23.22
CA SER A 15 9.90 18.55 -22.59
C SER A 15 10.34 19.70 -21.68
N SER A 16 10.31 19.50 -20.36
CA SER A 16 10.82 20.50 -19.42
C SER A 16 12.35 20.48 -19.47
N THR A 17 12.94 21.29 -20.35
CA THR A 17 14.40 21.45 -20.50
C THR A 17 15.01 22.43 -19.49
N SER A 18 14.19 23.00 -18.62
CA SER A 18 14.57 23.97 -17.60
C SER A 18 15.53 23.35 -16.58
N GLY A 19 16.80 23.77 -16.60
CA GLY A 19 17.84 23.31 -15.67
C GLY A 19 18.70 22.15 -16.17
N LEU A 20 18.46 21.62 -17.38
CA LEU A 20 19.34 20.60 -17.98
C LEU A 20 20.63 21.22 -18.52
N SER A 21 21.72 20.46 -18.44
CA SER A 21 22.98 20.81 -19.11
C SER A 21 22.80 20.83 -20.64
N PRO A 22 23.69 21.47 -21.40
CA PRO A 22 23.62 21.49 -22.87
C PRO A 22 23.55 20.08 -23.49
N VAL A 23 24.24 19.11 -22.88
CA VAL A 23 24.19 17.69 -23.29
C VAL A 23 22.81 17.09 -22.98
N GLY A 24 22.27 17.34 -21.79
CA GLY A 24 20.94 16.88 -21.41
C GLY A 24 19.83 17.43 -22.30
N GLN A 25 19.97 18.68 -22.77
CA GLN A 25 19.03 19.26 -23.72
C GLN A 25 19.06 18.53 -25.08
N ASN A 26 20.24 18.17 -25.58
CA ASN A 26 20.37 17.42 -26.83
C ASN A 26 19.80 15.98 -26.73
N ILE A 27 19.98 15.33 -25.57
CA ILE A 27 19.36 14.02 -25.33
C ILE A 27 17.84 14.17 -25.23
N SER A 28 17.35 15.19 -24.52
CA SER A 28 15.92 15.47 -24.39
C SER A 28 15.24 15.71 -25.75
N THR A 29 15.86 16.47 -26.66
CA THR A 29 15.33 16.68 -28.02
C THR A 29 15.37 15.40 -28.85
N THR A 30 16.43 14.60 -28.71
CA THR A 30 16.54 13.30 -29.38
C THR A 30 15.40 12.36 -28.96
N PHE A 31 15.14 12.26 -27.66
CA PHE A 31 14.00 11.48 -27.14
C PHE A 31 12.65 12.03 -27.59
N ASN A 32 12.48 13.35 -27.65
CA ASN A 32 11.25 13.94 -28.17
C ASN A 32 11.03 13.60 -29.66
N ASN A 33 12.10 13.55 -30.46
CA ASN A 33 12.04 13.15 -31.86
C ASN A 33 11.66 11.67 -32.02
N PHE A 34 12.20 10.78 -31.19
CA PHE A 34 11.81 9.36 -31.18
C PHE A 34 10.36 9.15 -30.73
N LYS A 35 9.93 9.87 -29.69
CA LYS A 35 8.56 9.86 -29.21
C LYS A 35 7.58 10.33 -30.28
N GLY A 36 7.94 11.37 -31.04
CA GLY A 36 7.09 11.99 -32.05
C GLY A 36 5.74 12.41 -31.46
N ALA A 37 4.65 12.05 -32.15
CA ALA A 37 3.27 12.33 -31.74
C ALA A 37 2.65 11.23 -30.85
N SER A 38 3.45 10.25 -30.37
CA SER A 38 2.93 9.21 -29.49
C SER A 38 2.50 9.80 -28.14
N SER A 39 1.33 9.37 -27.66
CA SER A 39 0.84 9.68 -26.32
C SER A 39 0.38 8.39 -25.67
N LEU A 40 1.15 7.99 -24.67
CA LEU A 40 0.98 6.76 -23.92
C LEU A 40 1.00 7.13 -22.44
N GLU A 41 0.07 6.56 -21.69
CA GLU A 41 0.07 6.61 -20.24
C GLU A 41 -0.02 5.20 -19.68
N VAL A 42 0.95 4.84 -18.86
CA VAL A 42 1.06 3.55 -18.19
C VAL A 42 0.86 3.77 -16.70
N ARG A 43 0.00 2.97 -16.07
CA ARG A 43 -0.22 2.97 -14.62
C ARG A 43 -0.04 1.55 -14.10
N THR A 44 0.74 1.41 -13.04
CA THR A 44 1.11 0.11 -12.46
C THR A 44 0.62 0.00 -11.03
N GLY A 45 0.03 -1.14 -10.69
CA GLY A 45 -0.28 -1.55 -9.32
C GLY A 45 0.30 -2.92 -9.00
N PHE A 46 0.05 -3.43 -7.79
CA PHE A 46 0.58 -4.72 -7.33
C PHE A 46 0.21 -5.89 -8.27
N PHE A 47 -1.05 -5.94 -8.70
CA PHE A 47 -1.59 -7.11 -9.42
C PHE A 47 -1.62 -6.96 -10.95
N GLY A 48 -1.13 -5.86 -11.50
CA GLY A 48 -1.14 -5.65 -12.94
C GLY A 48 -0.86 -4.21 -13.34
N MET A 49 -0.92 -3.98 -14.64
CA MET A 49 -0.70 -2.68 -15.26
C MET A 49 -1.84 -2.34 -16.21
N CYS A 50 -2.05 -1.04 -16.39
CA CYS A 50 -3.04 -0.49 -17.30
C CYS A 50 -2.39 0.56 -18.18
N VAL A 51 -2.69 0.52 -19.47
CA VAL A 51 -2.15 1.45 -20.45
C VAL A 51 -3.28 2.16 -21.18
N ARG A 52 -3.07 3.44 -21.47
CA ARG A 52 -3.98 4.29 -22.24
C ARG A 52 -3.23 4.96 -23.37
N GLN A 53 -3.67 4.69 -24.59
CA GLN A 53 -3.18 5.35 -25.80
C GLN A 53 -4.14 6.44 -26.24
N LYS A 54 -3.62 7.64 -26.54
CA LYS A 54 -4.39 8.78 -27.10
C LYS A 54 -5.71 9.12 -26.38
N GLY A 55 -5.82 8.77 -25.09
CA GLY A 55 -7.00 9.04 -24.27
C GLY A 55 -8.24 8.18 -24.55
N VAL A 56 -8.18 7.15 -25.40
CA VAL A 56 -9.38 6.44 -25.89
C VAL A 56 -9.89 5.39 -24.90
N VAL A 57 -9.08 4.40 -24.54
CA VAL A 57 -9.49 3.32 -23.61
C VAL A 57 -8.32 2.83 -22.78
N TRP A 58 -8.62 2.31 -21.58
CA TRP A 58 -7.65 1.65 -20.71
C TRP A 58 -7.60 0.16 -21.03
N LEU A 59 -6.43 -0.33 -21.40
CA LEU A 59 -6.13 -1.76 -21.57
C LEU A 59 -5.36 -2.22 -20.34
N CYS A 60 -5.93 -3.14 -19.57
CA CYS A 60 -5.34 -3.64 -18.33
C CYS A 60 -5.02 -5.12 -18.45
N SER A 61 -3.81 -5.51 -18.07
CA SER A 61 -3.37 -6.91 -18.05
C SER A 61 -2.44 -7.16 -16.86
N ALA A 62 -2.46 -8.39 -16.36
CA ALA A 62 -1.44 -8.90 -15.44
C ALA A 62 -0.20 -9.39 -16.20
N ASP A 63 -0.38 -9.86 -17.43
CA ASP A 63 0.70 -10.23 -18.33
C ASP A 63 1.26 -8.98 -19.02
N THR A 64 2.46 -8.60 -18.61
CA THR A 64 3.17 -7.41 -19.07
C THR A 64 3.77 -7.61 -20.46
N ASN A 65 4.18 -8.84 -20.80
CA ASN A 65 4.76 -9.16 -22.10
C ASN A 65 3.68 -9.20 -23.19
N GLY A 66 2.55 -9.85 -22.92
CA GLY A 66 1.40 -9.83 -23.82
C GLY A 66 0.86 -8.42 -24.06
N LEU A 67 0.89 -7.56 -23.03
CA LEU A 67 0.47 -6.16 -23.18
C LEU A 67 1.46 -5.34 -24.02
N ARG A 68 2.76 -5.58 -23.90
CA ARG A 68 3.80 -4.95 -24.74
C ARG A 68 3.64 -5.34 -26.21
N GLU A 69 3.40 -6.61 -26.47
CA GLU A 69 3.18 -7.12 -27.84
C GLU A 69 1.90 -6.54 -28.46
N GLN A 70 0.83 -6.40 -27.67
CA GLN A 70 -0.43 -5.80 -28.13
C GLN A 70 -0.31 -4.30 -28.43
N ILE A 71 0.54 -3.57 -27.70
CA ILE A 71 0.76 -2.14 -27.91
C ILE A 71 1.67 -1.90 -29.12
N GLY A 72 2.69 -2.74 -29.30
CA GLY A 72 3.68 -2.62 -30.35
C GLY A 72 4.72 -1.51 -30.11
N ALA A 73 5.92 -1.70 -30.65
CA ALA A 73 7.05 -0.77 -30.47
C ALA A 73 6.80 0.62 -31.10
N GLU A 74 5.90 0.71 -32.08
CA GLU A 74 5.51 1.96 -32.74
C GLU A 74 4.74 2.92 -31.81
N ASN A 75 4.00 2.38 -30.83
CA ASN A 75 3.17 3.17 -29.91
C ASN A 75 3.88 3.41 -28.56
N ASP A 76 4.96 2.68 -28.27
CA ASP A 76 5.81 2.83 -27.08
C ASP A 76 7.31 2.88 -27.44
N PRO A 77 7.76 3.93 -28.16
CA PRO A 77 9.14 4.02 -28.68
C PRO A 77 10.22 4.15 -27.60
N LEU A 78 9.87 4.59 -26.39
CA LEU A 78 10.79 4.66 -25.23
C LEU A 78 10.57 3.52 -24.22
N ASP A 79 9.76 2.52 -24.56
CA ASP A 79 9.53 1.35 -23.73
C ASP A 79 9.10 1.66 -22.28
N LEU A 80 8.09 2.52 -22.13
CA LEU A 80 7.49 2.85 -20.84
C LEU A 80 6.82 1.63 -20.23
N VAL A 81 6.18 0.78 -21.04
CA VAL A 81 5.52 -0.42 -20.54
C VAL A 81 6.56 -1.39 -19.99
N GLY A 82 7.72 -1.54 -20.66
CA GLY A 82 8.82 -2.35 -20.16
C GLY A 82 9.46 -1.81 -18.90
N THR A 83 9.71 -0.51 -18.85
CA THR A 83 10.23 0.16 -17.64
C THR A 83 9.29 -0.07 -16.45
N MET A 84 7.98 0.02 -16.68
CA MET A 84 6.97 -0.18 -15.66
C MET A 84 6.76 -1.66 -15.28
N ALA A 85 7.03 -2.59 -16.20
CA ALA A 85 7.07 -4.02 -15.92
C ALA A 85 8.21 -4.34 -14.94
N HIS A 86 9.42 -3.84 -15.21
CA HIS A 86 10.56 -3.98 -14.30
C HIS A 86 10.26 -3.41 -12.91
N PHE A 87 9.68 -2.20 -12.84
CA PHE A 87 9.26 -1.65 -11.54
C PHE A 87 8.27 -2.57 -10.82
N LYS A 88 7.29 -3.15 -11.53
CA LYS A 88 6.30 -4.05 -10.94
C LYS A 88 6.95 -5.31 -10.36
N ASP A 89 7.84 -5.93 -11.12
CA ASP A 89 8.36 -7.25 -10.80
C ASP A 89 9.54 -7.18 -9.82
N ASP A 90 10.35 -6.11 -9.89
CA ASP A 90 11.56 -5.96 -9.07
C ASP A 90 11.33 -5.17 -7.77
N VAL A 91 10.37 -4.22 -7.75
CA VAL A 91 10.18 -3.31 -6.60
C VAL A 91 8.93 -3.62 -5.79
N LEU A 92 7.83 -4.06 -6.42
CA LEU A 92 6.56 -4.26 -5.74
C LEU A 92 6.46 -5.64 -5.10
N PHE A 93 6.58 -5.69 -3.77
CA PHE A 93 6.39 -6.90 -3.00
C PHE A 93 5.06 -6.88 -2.22
N SER A 94 4.08 -7.68 -2.66
CA SER A 94 2.76 -7.79 -2.01
C SER A 94 2.73 -8.76 -0.81
N GLY A 95 3.79 -9.56 -0.60
CA GLY A 95 3.83 -10.60 0.41
C GLY A 95 3.66 -10.07 1.85
N LEU A 96 4.20 -8.89 2.16
CA LEU A 96 4.01 -8.26 3.47
C LEU A 96 2.54 -7.93 3.75
N LEU A 97 1.80 -7.45 2.75
CA LEU A 97 0.38 -7.15 2.88
C LEU A 97 -0.44 -8.41 3.14
N PHE A 98 -0.15 -9.50 2.43
CA PHE A 98 -0.81 -10.79 2.67
C PHE A 98 -0.54 -11.33 4.08
N MET A 99 0.70 -11.23 4.57
CA MET A 99 1.05 -11.61 5.94
C MET A 99 0.27 -10.80 6.98
N VAL A 100 0.16 -9.49 6.79
CA VAL A 100 -0.64 -8.62 7.67
C VAL A 100 -2.10 -9.05 7.71
N VAL A 101 -2.70 -9.36 6.56
CA VAL A 101 -4.10 -9.79 6.49
C VAL A 101 -4.32 -11.05 7.34
N VAL A 102 -3.44 -12.05 7.23
CA VAL A 102 -3.53 -13.29 7.99
C VAL A 102 -3.36 -13.04 9.50
N ILE A 103 -2.35 -12.26 9.90
CA ILE A 103 -2.08 -11.96 11.31
C ILE A 103 -3.21 -11.14 11.93
N THR A 104 -3.73 -10.15 11.20
CA THR A 104 -4.84 -9.29 11.66
C THR A 104 -6.12 -10.09 11.78
N PHE A 105 -6.38 -11.01 10.84
CA PHE A 105 -7.53 -11.92 10.93
C PHE A 105 -7.42 -12.85 12.15
N ALA A 106 -6.24 -13.41 12.42
CA ALA A 106 -6.01 -14.21 13.62
C ALA A 106 -6.21 -13.40 14.91
N ALA A 107 -5.71 -12.16 14.96
CA ALA A 107 -5.93 -11.25 16.09
C ALA A 107 -7.42 -10.93 16.27
N PHE A 108 -8.17 -10.74 15.18
CA PHE A 108 -9.61 -10.52 15.22
C PHE A 108 -10.36 -11.73 15.77
N LEU A 109 -10.02 -12.95 15.35
CA LEU A 109 -10.60 -14.18 15.89
C LEU A 109 -10.33 -14.33 17.39
N MET A 110 -9.10 -14.05 17.83
CA MET A 110 -8.75 -14.07 19.25
C MET A 110 -9.58 -13.06 20.05
N LEU A 111 -9.71 -11.83 19.55
CA LEU A 111 -10.53 -10.82 20.19
C LEU A 111 -12.02 -11.17 20.16
N ALA A 112 -12.53 -11.77 19.09
CA ALA A 112 -13.94 -12.15 18.94
C ALA A 112 -14.41 -13.25 19.90
N THR A 113 -13.49 -14.02 20.49
CA THR A 113 -13.85 -14.96 21.58
C THR A 113 -14.30 -14.25 22.86
N PHE A 114 -14.07 -12.95 22.95
CA PHE A 114 -14.58 -12.07 24.01
C PHE A 114 -15.45 -10.99 23.37
N PRO A 115 -16.54 -10.54 23.99
CA PRO A 115 -17.03 -10.86 25.33
C PRO A 115 -18.31 -11.74 25.29
N GLY A 116 -18.20 -12.97 25.79
CA GLY A 116 -19.40 -13.79 26.06
C GLY A 116 -20.10 -13.32 27.33
N TRP A 117 -21.42 -13.14 27.29
CA TRP A 117 -22.23 -12.95 28.49
C TRP A 117 -22.19 -14.22 29.33
N ARG A 118 -21.87 -14.09 30.63
CA ARG A 118 -21.93 -15.19 31.58
C ARG A 118 -22.93 -14.82 32.67
N GLU A 119 -23.91 -15.69 32.89
CA GLU A 119 -24.80 -15.61 34.04
C GLU A 119 -24.10 -16.25 35.24
N GLU A 120 -23.89 -15.48 36.31
CA GLU A 120 -23.54 -16.02 37.64
C GLU A 120 -24.70 -15.74 38.60
N ARG A 121 -24.97 -16.70 39.47
CA ARG A 121 -26.00 -16.55 40.52
C ARG A 121 -25.34 -15.94 41.75
N ASP A 122 -25.77 -14.75 42.14
CA ASP A 122 -25.27 -14.05 43.33
C ASP A 122 -25.64 -14.84 44.59
N GLU A 123 -24.64 -15.30 45.33
CA GLU A 123 -24.81 -16.11 46.55
C GLU A 123 -25.55 -15.35 47.66
N ARG A 124 -25.54 -14.01 47.63
CA ARG A 124 -26.10 -13.18 48.71
C ARG A 124 -27.54 -12.75 48.46
N THR A 125 -27.95 -12.60 47.20
CA THR A 125 -29.31 -12.16 46.83
C THR A 125 -30.12 -13.22 46.10
N GLY A 126 -29.47 -14.30 45.61
CA GLY A 126 -30.10 -15.35 44.82
C GLY A 126 -30.52 -14.91 43.41
N SER A 127 -30.20 -13.67 43.02
CA SER A 127 -30.51 -13.12 41.71
C SER A 127 -29.46 -13.57 40.69
N ASN A 128 -29.89 -13.86 39.46
CA ASN A 128 -28.97 -14.04 38.35
C ASN A 128 -28.44 -12.66 37.96
N ILE A 129 -27.11 -12.52 37.91
CA ILE A 129 -26.44 -11.30 37.45
C ILE A 129 -25.67 -11.67 36.17
N ASP A 130 -25.99 -10.94 35.11
CA ASP A 130 -25.22 -10.99 33.87
C ASP A 130 -23.93 -10.19 34.06
N PHE A 131 -22.79 -10.87 34.00
CA PHE A 131 -21.49 -10.19 34.02
C PHE A 131 -20.70 -10.51 32.76
N LYS A 132 -19.86 -9.53 32.40
CA LYS A 132 -19.02 -9.56 31.22
C LYS A 132 -17.59 -9.82 31.68
N PRO A 133 -17.07 -11.06 31.59
CA PRO A 133 -15.75 -11.37 32.09
C PRO A 133 -14.68 -10.58 31.32
N PHE A 134 -13.67 -10.13 32.06
CA PHE A 134 -12.47 -9.53 31.46
C PHE A 134 -11.80 -10.54 30.52
N PRO A 135 -11.21 -10.06 29.39
CA PRO A 135 -10.51 -10.94 28.47
C PRO A 135 -9.38 -11.67 29.19
N SER A 136 -9.24 -12.97 28.92
CA SER A 136 -8.17 -13.76 29.54
C SER A 136 -6.79 -13.15 29.21
N ARG A 137 -5.94 -13.00 30.22
CA ARG A 137 -4.57 -12.44 30.09
C ARG A 137 -3.74 -13.06 28.94
N PRO A 138 -3.72 -14.39 28.70
CA PRO A 138 -2.93 -14.93 27.60
C PRO A 138 -3.49 -14.54 26.22
N VAL A 139 -4.82 -14.47 26.05
CA VAL A 139 -5.43 -14.11 24.76
C VAL A 139 -5.25 -12.62 24.48
N SER A 140 -5.38 -11.75 25.49
CA SER A 140 -5.17 -10.31 25.30
C SER A 140 -3.70 -9.98 24.99
N GLN A 141 -2.74 -10.66 25.63
CA GLN A 141 -1.31 -10.53 25.31
C GLN A 141 -0.97 -11.07 23.91
N ALA A 142 -1.52 -12.22 23.52
CA ALA A 142 -1.31 -12.77 22.18
C ALA A 142 -1.91 -11.86 21.09
N ALA A 143 -3.13 -11.35 21.30
CA ALA A 143 -3.77 -10.40 20.39
C ALA A 143 -2.96 -9.10 20.26
N LEU A 144 -2.46 -8.55 21.38
CA LEU A 144 -1.58 -7.38 21.37
C LEU A 144 -0.31 -7.63 20.56
N ALA A 145 0.36 -8.77 20.77
CA ALA A 145 1.57 -9.13 20.04
C ALA A 145 1.31 -9.25 18.53
N CYS A 146 0.21 -9.91 18.14
CA CYS A 146 -0.19 -10.01 16.74
C CYS A 146 -0.48 -8.63 16.11
N CYS A 147 -1.24 -7.76 16.80
CA CYS A 147 -1.53 -6.40 16.32
C CYS A 147 -0.25 -5.56 16.21
N PHE A 148 0.68 -5.68 17.16
CA PHE A 148 1.95 -4.98 17.13
C PHE A 148 2.83 -5.41 15.94
N VAL A 149 2.96 -6.72 15.71
CA VAL A 149 3.67 -7.25 14.54
C VAL A 149 3.00 -6.79 13.24
N ALA A 150 1.67 -6.84 13.17
CA ALA A 150 0.92 -6.35 12.01
C ALA A 150 1.15 -4.86 11.75
N ALA A 151 1.18 -4.02 12.81
CA ALA A 151 1.46 -2.59 12.68
C ALA A 151 2.87 -2.31 12.16
N ILE A 152 3.88 -3.06 12.62
CA ILE A 152 5.26 -2.95 12.10
C ILE A 152 5.32 -3.35 10.63
N LEU A 153 4.70 -4.48 10.25
CA LEU A 153 4.71 -4.94 8.87
C LEU A 153 4.00 -3.94 7.93
N LEU A 154 2.89 -3.34 8.37
CA LEU A 154 2.22 -2.26 7.63
C LEU A 154 3.08 -1.00 7.50
N LEU A 155 3.81 -0.64 8.55
CA LEU A 155 4.74 0.49 8.49
C LEU A 155 5.85 0.23 7.46
N VAL A 156 6.51 -0.93 7.54
CA VAL A 156 7.55 -1.34 6.60
C VAL A 156 7.01 -1.38 5.18
N SER A 157 5.82 -1.98 4.97
CA SER A 157 5.18 -2.04 3.65
C SER A 157 4.85 -0.66 3.10
N SER A 158 4.32 0.24 3.92
CA SER A 158 3.95 1.60 3.50
C SER A 158 5.18 2.44 3.13
N ILE A 159 6.24 2.34 3.93
CA ILE A 159 7.52 3.00 3.66
C ILE A 159 8.14 2.45 2.38
N TRP A 160 8.20 1.12 2.25
CA TRP A 160 8.77 0.46 1.07
C TRP A 160 8.05 0.89 -0.21
N GLN A 161 6.71 0.85 -0.22
CA GLN A 161 5.91 1.30 -1.36
C GLN A 161 6.14 2.78 -1.67
N HIS A 162 6.22 3.64 -0.64
CA HIS A 162 6.40 5.08 -0.83
C HIS A 162 7.78 5.42 -1.39
N VAL A 163 8.83 4.87 -0.78
CA VAL A 163 10.21 5.08 -1.23
C VAL A 163 10.43 4.46 -2.61
N GLY A 164 9.91 3.27 -2.87
CA GLY A 164 9.99 2.63 -4.18
C GLY A 164 9.32 3.45 -5.27
N ALA A 165 8.09 3.95 -5.04
CA ALA A 165 7.37 4.76 -6.02
C ALA A 165 8.04 6.12 -6.27
N VAL A 166 8.48 6.82 -5.20
CA VAL A 166 9.16 8.12 -5.33
C VAL A 166 10.53 7.95 -5.99
N GLY A 167 11.29 6.91 -5.62
CA GLY A 167 12.59 6.61 -6.21
C GLY A 167 12.48 6.28 -7.69
N ALA A 168 11.54 5.41 -8.07
CA ALA A 168 11.29 5.06 -9.46
C ALA A 168 10.80 6.27 -10.28
N ALA A 169 9.95 7.13 -9.71
CA ALA A 169 9.56 8.38 -10.36
C ALA A 169 10.78 9.30 -10.60
N ALA A 170 11.61 9.53 -9.58
CA ALA A 170 12.81 10.36 -9.72
C ALA A 170 13.80 9.79 -10.74
N MET A 171 13.99 8.46 -10.76
CA MET A 171 14.84 7.79 -11.73
C MET A 171 14.28 7.89 -13.16
N ALA A 172 12.97 7.71 -13.34
CA ALA A 172 12.34 7.83 -14.65
C ALA A 172 12.45 9.27 -15.19
N ASP A 173 12.21 10.28 -14.35
CA ASP A 173 12.33 11.69 -14.75
C ASP A 173 13.78 12.03 -15.18
N ALA A 174 14.77 11.54 -14.42
CA ALA A 174 16.18 11.69 -14.76
C ALA A 174 16.58 10.92 -16.03
N ALA A 175 16.12 9.68 -16.19
CA ALA A 175 16.46 8.83 -17.34
C ALA A 175 15.88 9.35 -18.66
N PHE A 176 14.69 9.95 -18.62
CA PHE A 176 14.00 10.44 -19.82
C PHE A 176 14.19 11.94 -20.08
N PHE A 177 15.02 12.62 -19.28
CA PHE A 177 15.37 14.05 -19.44
C PHE A 177 14.13 14.94 -19.65
N GLY A 178 13.07 14.71 -18.86
CA GLY A 178 11.81 15.48 -18.91
C GLY A 178 10.85 15.14 -20.06
N ASN A 179 11.08 14.07 -20.83
CA ASN A 179 10.14 13.61 -21.88
C ASN A 179 9.01 12.71 -21.35
N VAL A 180 9.12 12.26 -20.10
CA VAL A 180 8.13 11.43 -19.42
C VAL A 180 7.70 12.15 -18.15
N LYS A 181 6.39 12.31 -18.00
CA LYS A 181 5.77 12.79 -16.76
C LYS A 181 5.51 11.60 -15.84
N THR A 182 5.99 11.70 -14.62
CA THR A 182 5.76 10.70 -13.57
C THR A 182 4.59 11.12 -12.69
N ALA A 183 3.74 10.18 -12.30
CA ALA A 183 2.65 10.39 -11.37
C ALA A 183 2.68 9.32 -10.28
N ILE A 184 2.60 9.73 -9.02
CA ILE A 184 2.49 8.82 -7.88
C ILE A 184 1.00 8.71 -7.53
N GLY A 185 0.51 7.48 -7.38
CA GLY A 185 -0.90 7.26 -7.09
C GLY A 185 -1.23 7.54 -5.62
N SER A 186 -1.59 8.78 -5.34
CA SER A 186 -1.92 9.27 -3.99
C SER A 186 -2.99 8.43 -3.28
N ALA A 187 -3.99 7.91 -4.01
CA ALA A 187 -5.03 7.06 -3.44
C ALA A 187 -4.47 5.76 -2.84
N ALA A 188 -3.54 5.09 -3.53
CA ALA A 188 -2.92 3.86 -3.02
C ALA A 188 -2.06 4.15 -1.78
N MET A 189 -1.35 5.28 -1.78
CA MET A 189 -0.53 5.72 -0.65
C MET A 189 -1.39 6.05 0.58
N LEU A 190 -2.51 6.74 0.37
CA LEU A 190 -3.43 7.07 1.46
C LEU A 190 -4.01 5.81 2.09
N LEU A 191 -4.42 4.82 1.29
CA LEU A 191 -4.95 3.56 1.81
C LEU A 191 -3.92 2.80 2.67
N SER A 192 -2.65 2.78 2.27
CA SER A 192 -1.60 2.11 3.07
C SER A 192 -1.36 2.83 4.40
N TRP A 193 -1.26 4.16 4.38
CA TRP A 193 -1.05 4.96 5.59
C TRP A 193 -2.25 4.94 6.55
N ILE A 194 -3.47 4.93 6.02
CA ILE A 194 -4.69 4.75 6.83
C ILE A 194 -4.68 3.37 7.48
N GLY A 195 -4.32 2.32 6.73
CA GLY A 195 -4.18 0.96 7.27
C GLY A 195 -3.20 0.90 8.45
N PHE A 196 -2.02 1.50 8.27
CA PHE A 196 -1.04 1.63 9.36
C PHE A 196 -1.59 2.40 10.56
N ALA A 197 -2.21 3.56 10.33
CA ALA A 197 -2.74 4.41 11.40
C ALA A 197 -3.80 3.67 12.23
N VAL A 198 -4.72 2.96 11.58
CA VAL A 198 -5.73 2.14 12.25
C VAL A 198 -5.07 1.04 13.08
N ALA A 199 -4.12 0.30 12.51
CA ALA A 199 -3.41 -0.76 13.24
C ALA A 199 -2.61 -0.22 14.44
N ALA A 200 -1.99 0.95 14.30
CA ALA A 200 -1.28 1.62 15.39
C ALA A 200 -2.24 2.04 16.52
N VAL A 201 -3.37 2.65 16.16
CA VAL A 201 -4.42 3.02 17.13
C VAL A 201 -4.95 1.78 17.84
N THR A 202 -5.28 0.71 17.12
CA THR A 202 -5.75 -0.56 17.73
C THR A 202 -4.72 -1.13 18.70
N THR A 203 -3.44 -1.11 18.33
CA THR A 203 -2.36 -1.60 19.20
C THR A 203 -2.25 -0.77 20.49
N ILE A 204 -2.30 0.56 20.38
CA ILE A 204 -2.29 1.47 21.53
C ILE A 204 -3.53 1.24 22.40
N SER A 205 -4.72 1.10 21.80
CA SER A 205 -5.96 0.85 22.53
C SER A 205 -5.92 -0.45 23.33
N LEU A 206 -5.41 -1.54 22.74
CA LEU A 206 -5.24 -2.81 23.45
C LEU A 206 -4.20 -2.70 24.57
N PHE A 207 -3.11 -1.97 24.33
CA PHE A 207 -2.09 -1.75 25.34
C PHE A 207 -2.65 -0.99 26.56
N VAL A 208 -3.37 0.11 26.33
CA VAL A 208 -4.03 0.89 27.39
C VAL A 208 -5.06 0.03 28.13
N MET A 209 -5.90 -0.73 27.42
CA MET A 209 -6.88 -1.63 28.02
C MET A 209 -6.23 -2.64 28.98
N ILE A 210 -5.13 -3.27 28.57
CA ILE A 210 -4.41 -4.24 29.40
C ILE A 210 -3.86 -3.58 30.67
N ILE A 211 -3.26 -2.38 30.56
CA ILE A 211 -2.76 -1.64 31.73
C ILE A 211 -3.91 -1.28 32.67
N SER A 212 -5.03 -0.79 32.15
CA SER A 212 -6.19 -0.41 32.97
C SER A 212 -6.73 -1.59 33.78
N ILE A 213 -6.78 -2.79 33.19
CA ILE A 213 -7.21 -4.01 33.91
C ILE A 213 -6.22 -4.35 35.03
N ILE A 214 -4.91 -4.29 34.76
CA ILE A 214 -3.88 -4.59 35.77
C ILE A 214 -3.95 -3.61 36.95
N VAL A 215 -4.17 -2.32 36.67
CA VAL A 215 -4.32 -1.30 37.71
C VAL A 215 -5.60 -1.50 38.52
N LEU A 216 -6.70 -1.87 37.88
CA LEU A 216 -7.97 -2.11 38.57
C LEU A 216 -7.94 -3.35 39.47
N ASP A 217 -7.34 -4.45 39.01
CA ASP A 217 -7.09 -5.64 39.85
C ASP A 217 -6.31 -5.24 41.11
N ARG A 218 -5.22 -4.47 40.94
CA ARG A 218 -4.37 -4.01 42.04
C ARG A 218 -5.09 -3.13 43.08
N LEU A 219 -6.11 -2.38 42.66
CA LEU A 219 -6.87 -1.48 43.54
C LEU A 219 -8.07 -2.18 44.21
N THR A 220 -8.50 -3.33 43.70
CA THR A 220 -9.66 -4.07 44.20
C THR A 220 -9.25 -5.26 45.09
N ASP A 221 -7.99 -5.71 44.98
CA ASP A 221 -7.37 -6.73 45.83
C ASP A 221 -6.89 -6.20 47.21
N ASP A 222 -7.07 -4.90 47.50
CA ASP A 222 -6.93 -4.26 48.84
C ASP A 222 -8.31 -4.00 49.47
#